data_AF-A0AAU1PKG5-F1
#
_entry.id   AF-A0AAU1PKG5-F1
#
_cell.length_a   1.000
_cell.length_b   1.000
_cell.length_c   1.000
_cell.angle_alpha   90.00
_cell.angle_beta   90.00
_cell.angle_gamma   90.00
#
_symmetry.space_group_name_H-M   'P 1'
#
loop_
_entity.id
_entity.type
_entity.pdbx_description
1 polymer ?
#
loop_
_entity_poly.entity_id
_entity_poly.type
_entity_poly.pdbx_seq_one_letter_code
_entity_poly.pdbx_strand_id
1 'polypeptide(L)'
;MHLAIGDVVRDRTTQALGTVAGVAGHPDGPRRLPGPADLHLAEPADLDIVARATVPATHRNSALRAAKYVIGVLFAFVAGHSAREIGADWVLTFLAGVGGFSAATAAVRWSARLVSPRRFRV
;
A
#
# COMPACT_ATOMS: atom_id res chain seq x y z
N MET A 1 -6.20 2.80 -18.26
CA MET A 1 -4.95 2.24 -17.70
C MET A 1 -4.58 3.03 -16.45
N HIS A 2 -4.45 2.40 -15.27
CA HIS A 2 -4.11 3.14 -14.05
C HIS A 2 -2.59 3.34 -13.93
N LEU A 3 -2.15 4.56 -14.22
CA LEU A 3 -0.79 5.04 -14.03
C LEU A 3 -0.64 5.67 -12.64
N ALA A 4 0.38 5.26 -11.89
CA ALA A 4 0.75 5.80 -10.60
C ALA A 4 1.89 6.83 -10.72
N ILE A 5 1.97 7.75 -9.75
CA ILE A 5 3.09 8.68 -9.65
C ILE A 5 4.39 7.89 -9.45
N GLY A 6 5.42 8.21 -10.24
CA GLY A 6 6.70 7.53 -10.28
C GLY A 6 6.79 6.37 -11.26
N ASP A 7 5.69 5.98 -11.92
CA ASP A 7 5.75 4.98 -12.99
C ASP A 7 6.62 5.55 -14.12
N VAL A 8 7.51 4.71 -14.67
CA VAL A 8 8.29 5.03 -15.86
C VAL A 8 7.44 4.64 -17.07
N VAL A 9 7.12 5.62 -17.89
CA VAL A 9 6.35 5.45 -19.11
C VAL A 9 7.14 5.88 -20.33
N ARG A 10 6.80 5.32 -21.48
CA ARG A 10 7.26 5.75 -22.78
C ARG A 10 6.09 6.38 -23.52
N ASP A 11 6.30 7.57 -24.04
CA ASP A 11 5.35 8.21 -24.94
C ASP A 11 5.51 7.62 -26.34
N ARG A 12 4.41 7.13 -26.93
CA ARG A 12 4.43 6.56 -28.29
C ARG A 12 4.68 7.60 -29.37
N THR A 13 4.30 8.86 -29.16
CA THR A 13 4.45 9.90 -30.19
C THR A 13 5.89 10.38 -30.28
N THR A 14 6.51 10.70 -29.15
CA THR A 14 7.89 11.19 -29.10
C THR A 14 8.92 10.09 -28.91
N GLN A 15 8.48 8.86 -28.60
CA GLN A 15 9.33 7.73 -28.21
C GLN A 15 10.18 8.02 -26.96
N ALA A 16 9.91 9.11 -26.25
CA ALA A 16 10.66 9.55 -25.09
C ALA A 16 10.24 8.79 -23.83
N LEU A 17 11.20 8.58 -22.93
CA LEU A 17 10.98 8.02 -21.61
C LEU A 17 10.76 9.14 -20.60
N GLY A 18 9.74 9.01 -19.76
CA GLY A 18 9.42 9.96 -18.70
C GLY A 18 8.89 9.26 -17.45
N THR A 19 8.92 9.96 -16.33
CA THR A 19 8.32 9.49 -15.08
C THR A 19 7.01 10.23 -14.82
N VAL A 20 5.95 9.53 -14.40
CA VAL A 20 4.68 10.18 -14.09
C VAL A 20 4.86 11.06 -12.85
N ALA A 21 4.93 12.38 -13.03
CA ALA A 21 5.14 13.34 -11.95
C ALA A 21 3.82 13.73 -11.24
N GLY A 22 2.69 13.58 -11.93
CA GLY A 22 1.39 13.92 -11.37
C GLY A 22 0.21 13.60 -12.28
N VAL A 23 -0.99 13.60 -11.68
CA VAL A 23 -2.28 13.41 -12.35
C VAL A 23 -3.02 14.74 -12.32
N ALA A 24 -3.28 15.33 -13.48
CA ALA A 24 -4.02 16.59 -13.55
C ALA A 24 -5.53 16.35 -13.44
N GLY A 25 -6.13 16.85 -12.35
CA GLY A 25 -7.57 17.17 -12.20
C GLY A 25 -8.61 16.04 -12.23
N HIS A 26 -8.35 14.90 -12.87
CA HIS A 26 -9.31 13.82 -13.08
C HIS A 26 -8.60 12.46 -13.07
N PRO A 27 -9.20 11.35 -12.57
CA PRO A 27 -8.55 10.03 -12.56
C PRO A 27 -8.08 9.58 -13.95
N ASP A 28 -8.79 9.99 -15.01
CA ASP A 28 -8.46 9.75 -16.42
C ASP A 28 -7.83 10.97 -17.13
N GLY A 29 -7.52 12.03 -16.38
CA GLY A 29 -6.95 13.25 -16.91
C GLY A 29 -5.48 13.09 -17.36
N PRO A 30 -4.98 14.06 -18.14
CA PRO A 30 -3.63 14.00 -18.69
C PRO A 30 -2.57 13.88 -17.58
N ARG A 31 -1.53 13.10 -17.87
CA ARG A 31 -0.42 12.84 -16.96
C ARG A 31 0.69 13.84 -17.22
N ARG A 32 1.27 14.37 -16.14
CA ARG A 32 2.43 15.26 -16.22
C ARG A 32 3.69 14.42 -16.34
N LEU A 33 4.41 14.59 -17.43
CA LEU A 33 5.69 13.94 -17.69
C LEU A 33 6.80 15.00 -17.73
N PRO A 34 7.95 14.76 -17.07
CA PRO A 34 9.11 15.62 -17.22
C PRO A 34 9.66 15.44 -18.63
N GLY A 35 9.65 16.53 -19.40
CA GLY A 35 10.37 16.64 -20.65
C GLY A 35 11.74 17.32 -20.45
N PRO A 36 12.51 17.50 -21.54
CA PRO A 36 13.85 18.10 -21.49
C PRO A 36 13.88 19.54 -20.96
N ALA A 37 12.75 20.26 -20.97
CA ALA A 37 12.68 21.66 -20.54
C ALA A 37 11.51 21.97 -19.60
N ASP A 38 10.42 21.19 -19.61
CA ASP A 38 9.24 21.44 -18.77
C ASP A 38 8.38 20.17 -18.58
N LEU A 39 7.43 20.25 -17.65
CA LEU A 39 6.35 19.28 -17.49
C LEU A 39 5.35 19.42 -18.64
N HIS A 40 5.26 18.41 -19.50
CA HIS A 40 4.22 18.36 -20.53
C HIS A 40 3.10 17.42 -20.10
N LEU A 41 1.90 17.68 -20.63
CA LEU A 41 0.71 16.88 -20.41
C LEU A 41 0.59 15.86 -21.54
N ALA A 42 0.57 14.57 -21.19
CA ALA A 42 0.37 13.48 -22.14
C ALA A 42 -0.90 12.71 -21.82
N GLU A 43 -1.60 12.27 -22.86
CA GLU A 43 -2.83 11.51 -22.74
C GLU A 43 -2.50 10.06 -22.31
N PRO A 44 -3.23 9.46 -21.36
CA PRO A 44 -2.92 8.11 -20.87
C PRO A 44 -2.94 7.02 -21.96
N ALA A 45 -3.67 7.25 -23.05
CA ALA A 45 -3.78 6.31 -24.17
C ALA A 45 -2.48 6.20 -24.99
N ASP A 46 -1.66 7.25 -24.98
CA ASP A 46 -0.41 7.36 -25.74
C ASP A 46 0.82 6.93 -24.93
N LEU A 47 0.61 6.50 -23.68
CA LEU A 47 1.66 6.10 -22.76
C LEU A 47 1.70 4.59 -22.60
N ASP A 48 2.88 4.01 -22.81
CA ASP A 48 3.17 2.62 -22.50
C ASP A 48 3.99 2.54 -21.21
N ILE A 49 3.56 1.69 -20.27
CA ILE A 49 4.30 1.47 -19.02
C ILE A 49 5.56 0.66 -19.33
N VAL A 50 6.72 1.24 -19.02
CA VAL A 50 8.02 0.58 -19.15
C VAL A 50 8.43 -0.03 -17.81
N ALA A 51 8.20 0.67 -16.71
CA ALA A 51 8.42 0.15 -15.37
C ALA A 51 7.42 0.74 -14.37
N ARG A 52 6.95 -0.08 -13.44
CA ARG A 52 6.08 0.39 -12.34
C ARG A 52 6.91 0.97 -11.21
N ALA A 53 6.42 2.05 -10.63
CA ALA A 53 6.94 2.60 -9.39
C ALA A 53 6.78 1.55 -8.28
N THR A 54 7.90 1.05 -7.77
CA THR A 54 7.91 0.33 -6.51
C THR A 54 8.23 1.33 -5.40
N VAL A 55 7.32 1.48 -4.43
CA VAL A 55 7.61 2.28 -3.23
C VAL A 55 8.89 1.72 -2.58
N PRO A 56 9.95 2.52 -2.39
CA PRO A 56 11.18 2.03 -1.79
C PRO A 56 10.90 1.39 -0.43
N ALA A 57 11.44 0.18 -0.22
CA ALA A 57 11.40 -0.47 1.07
C ALA A 57 12.34 0.26 2.04
N THR A 58 11.88 1.38 2.60
CA THR A 58 12.64 2.10 3.62
C THR A 58 12.74 1.24 4.88
N HIS A 59 13.88 1.29 5.58
CA HIS A 59 14.10 0.55 6.84
C HIS A 59 12.96 0.80 7.86
N ARG A 60 12.41 2.02 7.87
CA ARG A 60 11.25 2.41 8.69
C ARG A 60 9.99 1.61 8.36
N ASN A 61 9.70 1.40 7.09
CA ASN A 61 8.54 0.61 6.66
C ASN A 61 8.72 -0.88 6.98
N SER A 62 9.95 -1.39 6.92
CA SER A 62 10.28 -2.75 7.33
C SER A 62 10.07 -2.96 8.84
N ALA A 63 10.61 -2.05 9.67
CA ALA A 63 10.44 -2.10 11.12
C ALA A 63 8.96 -2.03 11.53
N LEU A 64 8.16 -1.17 10.89
CA LEU A 64 6.72 -1.09 11.13
C LEU A 64 5.98 -2.36 10.74
N ARG A 65 6.38 -3.05 9.65
CA ARG A 65 5.80 -4.35 9.27
C ARG A 65 6.17 -5.43 10.28
N ALA A 66 7.43 -5.48 10.72
CA ALA A 66 7.88 -6.42 11.73
C ALA A 66 7.15 -6.22 13.06
N ALA A 67 7.03 -4.98 13.55
CA ALA A 67 6.30 -4.66 14.77
C ALA A 67 4.83 -5.12 14.70
N LYS A 68 4.14 -4.86 13.57
CA LYS A 68 2.77 -5.34 13.34
C LYS A 68 2.66 -6.85 13.42
N TYR A 69 3.64 -7.55 12.85
CA TYR A 69 3.65 -9.01 12.87
C TYR A 69 3.85 -9.54 14.28
N VAL A 70 4.80 -8.99 15.05
CA VAL A 70 5.06 -9.38 16.45
C VAL A 70 3.80 -9.17 17.31
N ILE A 71 3.12 -8.03 17.17
CA ILE A 71 1.86 -7.77 17.89
C ILE A 71 0.79 -8.79 17.52
N GLY A 72 0.64 -9.09 16.22
CA GLY A 72 -0.31 -10.09 15.76
C GLY A 72 -0.04 -11.48 16.34
N VAL A 73 1.23 -11.92 16.34
CA VAL A 73 1.64 -13.21 16.90
C VAL A 73 1.38 -13.29 18.41
N LEU A 74 1.63 -12.20 19.15
CA LEU A 74 1.34 -12.13 20.58
C LEU A 74 -0.15 -12.33 20.86
N PHE A 75 -1.03 -11.66 20.12
CA PHE A 75 -2.47 -11.83 20.26
C PHE A 75 -2.96 -13.22 19.85
N ALA A 76 -2.36 -13.80 18.80
CA ALA A 76 -2.64 -15.19 18.41
C ALA A 76 -2.29 -16.17 19.52
N PHE A 77 -1.13 -15.98 20.15
CA PHE A 77 -0.68 -16.80 21.27
C PHE A 77 -1.62 -16.67 22.47
N VAL A 78 -1.97 -15.45 22.88
CA VAL A 78 -2.89 -15.22 24.00
C VAL A 78 -4.26 -15.84 23.71
N ALA A 79 -4.84 -15.60 22.54
CA ALA A 79 -6.15 -16.12 22.18
C ALA A 79 -6.17 -17.65 22.11
N GLY A 80 -5.15 -18.27 21.52
CA GLY A 80 -5.00 -19.72 21.49
C GLY A 80 -4.78 -20.31 22.88
N HIS A 81 -3.95 -19.68 23.71
CA HIS A 81 -3.71 -20.12 25.09
C HIS A 81 -4.99 -20.06 25.93
N SER A 82 -5.71 -18.95 25.87
CA SER A 82 -6.98 -18.79 26.58
C SER A 82 -8.04 -19.79 26.11
N ALA A 83 -8.12 -20.07 24.80
CA ALA A 83 -9.03 -21.10 24.28
C ALA A 83 -8.68 -22.50 24.81
N ARG A 84 -7.38 -22.82 24.89
CA ARG A 84 -6.91 -24.09 25.45
C ARG A 84 -7.20 -24.21 26.95
N GLU A 85 -7.04 -23.14 27.72
CA GLU A 85 -7.32 -23.12 29.16
C GLU A 85 -8.80 -23.38 29.49
N ILE A 86 -9.72 -22.92 28.64
CA ILE A 86 -11.15 -23.20 28.79
C ILE A 86 -11.56 -24.58 28.23
N GLY A 87 -10.60 -25.41 27.87
CA GLY A 87 -10.83 -26.78 27.39
C GLY A 87 -11.31 -26.86 25.94
N ALA A 88 -11.09 -25.84 25.12
CA ALA A 88 -11.44 -25.90 23.71
C ALA A 88 -10.63 -26.98 22.98
N ASP A 89 -11.26 -27.61 21.99
CA ASP A 89 -10.57 -28.56 21.12
C ASP A 89 -9.49 -27.88 20.28
N TRP A 90 -8.67 -28.69 19.60
CA TRP A 90 -7.57 -28.19 18.80
C TRP A 90 -8.04 -27.27 17.66
N VAL A 91 -9.24 -27.51 17.11
CA VAL A 91 -9.82 -26.72 16.02
C VAL A 91 -10.19 -25.33 16.52
N LEU A 92 -10.93 -25.24 17.62
CA LEU A 92 -11.32 -23.99 18.27
C LEU A 92 -10.10 -23.21 18.76
N THR A 93 -9.10 -23.89 19.30
CA THR A 93 -7.83 -23.29 19.72
C THR A 93 -7.09 -22.66 18.53
N PHE A 94 -7.02 -23.37 17.41
CA PHE A 94 -6.43 -22.86 16.18
C PHE A 94 -7.22 -21.65 15.63
N LEU A 95 -8.56 -21.76 15.60
CA LEU A 95 -9.44 -20.70 15.13
C LEU A 95 -9.32 -19.44 16.01
N ALA A 96 -9.23 -19.61 17.32
CA ALA A 96 -9.01 -18.52 18.27
C ALA A 96 -7.66 -17.81 18.01
N GLY A 97 -6.59 -18.57 17.77
CA GLY A 97 -5.28 -18.01 17.43
C GLY A 97 -5.30 -17.21 16.12
N VAL A 98 -5.89 -17.77 15.06
CA VAL A 98 -6.05 -17.09 13.76
C VAL A 98 -6.93 -15.84 13.91
N GLY A 99 -8.02 -15.94 14.69
CA GLY A 99 -8.90 -14.83 15.01
C GLY A 99 -8.18 -13.71 15.75
N GLY A 100 -7.37 -14.05 16.76
CA GLY A 100 -6.55 -13.09 17.51
C GLY A 100 -5.55 -12.36 16.63
N PHE A 101 -4.84 -13.08 15.75
CA PHE A 101 -3.93 -12.46 14.77
C PHE A 101 -4.67 -11.49 13.84
N SER A 102 -5.80 -11.93 13.27
CA SER A 102 -6.60 -11.13 12.34
C SER A 102 -7.16 -9.87 13.02
N ALA A 103 -7.70 -10.00 14.23
CA ALA A 103 -8.21 -8.88 15.01
C ALA A 103 -7.12 -7.84 15.32
N ALA A 104 -5.95 -8.27 15.77
CA ALA A 104 -4.82 -7.39 16.07
C ALA A 104 -4.34 -6.65 14.81
N THR A 105 -4.16 -7.36 13.69
CA THR A 105 -3.74 -6.73 12.44
C THR A 105 -4.79 -5.76 11.89
N ALA A 106 -6.08 -6.07 12.04
CA ALA A 106 -7.18 -5.17 11.68
C ALA A 106 -7.19 -3.92 12.55
N ALA A 107 -7.04 -4.05 13.87
CA ALA A 107 -6.97 -2.93 14.81
C ALA A 107 -5.82 -1.98 14.47
N VAL A 108 -4.63 -2.51 14.16
CA VAL A 108 -3.49 -1.68 13.76
C VAL A 108 -3.71 -0.98 12.41
N ARG A 109 -4.41 -1.60 11.46
CA ARG A 109 -4.79 -0.94 10.20
C ARG A 109 -5.77 0.20 10.45
N TRP A 110 -6.76 -0.01 11.32
CA TRP A 110 -7.75 1.00 11.68
C TRP A 110 -7.11 2.18 12.42
N SER A 111 -6.25 1.93 13.41
CA SER A 111 -5.56 3.00 14.13
C SER A 111 -4.66 3.83 13.20
N ALA A 112 -3.94 3.18 12.27
CA ALA A 112 -3.15 3.87 11.27
C ALA A 112 -3.99 4.79 10.36
N ARG A 113 -5.24 4.41 10.03
CA ARG A 113 -6.16 5.25 9.25
C ARG A 113 -6.70 6.44 10.04
N LEU A 114 -6.85 6.31 11.36
CA LEU A 114 -7.31 7.39 12.23
C LEU A 114 -6.21 8.41 12.52
N VAL A 115 -4.97 7.95 12.73
CA VAL A 115 -3.83 8.80 13.11
C VAL A 115 -3.09 9.36 11.90
N SER A 116 -3.20 8.75 10.72
CA SER A 116 -2.58 9.31 9.52
C SER A 116 -3.16 10.69 9.21
N PRO A 117 -2.32 11.70 8.92
CA PRO A 117 -2.80 13.02 8.56
C PRO A 117 -3.72 12.89 7.36
N ARG A 118 -5.02 13.07 7.58
CA ARG A 118 -5.99 13.22 6.52
C ARG A 118 -5.59 14.49 5.81
N ARG A 119 -4.98 14.37 4.63
CA ARG A 119 -4.80 15.51 3.72
C ARG A 119 -6.21 15.94 3.31
N PHE A 120 -6.85 16.77 4.14
CA PHE A 120 -7.99 17.55 3.71
C PHE A 120 -7.48 18.41 2.56
N ARG A 121 -7.88 18.04 1.34
CA ARG A 121 -7.82 18.94 0.20
C ARG A 121 -8.98 19.90 0.42
N VAL A 122 -8.68 21.08 0.96
CA VAL A 122 -9.51 22.28 0.82
C VAL A 122 -9.08 22.94 -0.48
#